data_AF-A0A0D2J5A9-F1
#
_entry.id   AF-A0A0D2J5A9-F1
#
_cell.length_a   1.000
_cell.length_b   1.000
_cell.length_c   1.000
_cell.angle_alpha   90.00
_cell.angle_beta   90.00
_cell.angle_gamma   90.00
#
_symmetry.space_group_name_H-M   'P 1'
#
loop_
_entity.id
_entity.type
_entity.pdbx_description
1 polymer ?
#
loop_
_entity_poly.entity_id
_entity_poly.type
_entity_poly.pdbx_seq_one_letter_code
_entity_poly.pdbx_strand_id
1 'polypeptide(L)' 'MSTPKHCPGFEANKNLKAFVCKCPNCKTEKEIFSDEFDREHTCPKCGEKIDFSKCTIET' A
#
# COMPACT_ATOMS: atom_id res chain seq x y z
N MET A 1 12.69 33.21 1.56
CA MET A 1 12.36 32.20 0.52
C MET A 1 11.21 31.37 1.04
N SER A 2 10.01 31.59 0.51
CA SER A 2 8.82 30.83 0.91
C SER A 2 8.93 29.44 0.32
N THR A 3 8.97 28.40 1.16
CA THR A 3 8.76 27.03 0.68
C THR A 3 7.37 27.00 0.04
N PRO A 4 7.22 26.61 -1.24
CA PRO A 4 5.90 26.49 -1.82
C PRO A 4 5.17 25.37 -1.08
N LYS A 5 4.26 25.74 -0.17
CA LYS A 5 3.37 24.85 0.61
C LYS A 5 2.31 24.16 -0.25
N HIS A 6 2.57 23.98 -1.53
CA HIS A 6 1.68 23.34 -2.47
C HIS A 6 2.54 22.64 -3.50
N CYS A 7 2.86 21.35 -3.26
CA CYS A 7 3.26 20.48 -4.35
C CYS A 7 1.97 20.19 -5.14
N PRO A 8 1.78 20.78 -6.34
CA PRO A 8 0.53 20.72 -7.12
C PRO A 8 0.37 19.35 -7.80
N GLY A 9 0.36 18.29 -7.00
CA GLY A 9 0.26 16.89 -7.41
C GLY A 9 -0.24 15.97 -6.29
N PHE A 10 -0.27 16.42 -5.04
CA PHE A 10 -0.78 15.61 -3.92
C PHE A 10 -2.32 15.48 -3.92
N GLU A 11 -3.03 16.37 -4.62
CA GLU A 11 -4.50 16.31 -4.73
C GLU A 11 -4.99 15.27 -5.73
N ALA A 12 -4.19 14.91 -6.74
CA ALA A 12 -4.55 13.87 -7.70
C ALA A 12 -4.52 12.46 -7.07
N ASN A 13 -3.66 12.27 -6.06
CA ASN A 13 -3.53 11.01 -5.33
C ASN A 13 -4.52 10.90 -4.15
N LYS A 14 -5.41 11.88 -3.92
CA LYS A 14 -6.42 11.84 -2.84
C LYS A 14 -7.38 10.65 -2.92
N ASN A 15 -7.49 10.01 -4.09
CA ASN A 15 -8.32 8.81 -4.28
C ASN A 15 -7.54 7.49 -4.24
N LEU A 16 -6.21 7.53 -4.20
CA LEU A 16 -5.42 6.31 -4.02
C LEU A 16 -5.54 5.89 -2.55
N LYS A 17 -6.39 4.91 -2.28
CA LYS A 17 -6.44 4.31 -0.95
C LYS A 17 -5.19 3.45 -0.78
N ALA A 18 -4.34 3.84 0.17
CA ALA A 18 -3.26 3.02 0.65
C ALA A 18 -3.80 2.12 1.76
N PHE A 19 -3.58 0.82 1.64
CA PHE A 19 -3.93 -0.19 2.62
C PHE A 19 -2.65 -0.83 3.14
N VAL A 20 -2.50 -0.92 4.46
CA VAL A 20 -1.38 -1.64 5.06
C VAL A 20 -1.84 -3.07 5.33
N CYS A 21 -1.22 -4.02 4.64
CA CYS A 21 -1.49 -5.45 4.77
C CYS A 21 -0.30 -6.15 5.42
N LYS A 22 -0.54 -6.91 6.49
CA LYS A 22 0.48 -7.77 7.12
C LYS A 22 0.54 -9.11 6.41
N CYS A 23 1.71 -9.43 5.85
CA CYS A 23 1.94 -10.75 5.27
C CYS A 23 1.67 -11.86 6.32
N PRO A 24 0.81 -12.85 6.05
CA PRO A 24 0.44 -13.87 7.03
C PRO A 24 1.61 -14.79 7.42
N ASN A 25 2.61 -14.92 6.55
CA ASN A 25 3.76 -15.79 6.80
C ASN A 25 4.83 -15.14 7.68
N CYS A 26 5.23 -13.91 7.36
CA CYS A 26 6.35 -13.23 8.03
C CYS A 26 5.96 -11.99 8.85
N LYS A 27 4.66 -11.65 8.91
CA LYS A 27 4.08 -10.47 9.58
C LYS A 27 4.63 -9.13 9.10
N THR A 28 5.24 -9.10 7.92
CA THR A 28 5.76 -7.86 7.32
C THR A 28 4.61 -7.00 6.85
N GLU A 29 4.59 -5.75 7.29
CA GLU A 29 3.67 -4.74 6.81
C GLU A 29 4.05 -4.33 5.39
N LYS A 30 3.12 -4.51 4.46
CA LYS A 30 3.25 -4.05 3.09
C LYS A 30 2.14 -3.05 2.82
N GLU A 31 2.53 -1.85 2.42
CA GLU A 31 1.61 -0.82 1.98
C GLU A 31 1.27 -1.03 0.51
N ILE A 32 -0.03 -1.00 0.20
CA ILE A 32 -0.55 -1.33 -1.13
C ILE A 32 -1.59 -0.31 -1.52
N PHE A 33 -1.40 0.22 -2.71
CA PHE A 33 -2.26 1.22 -3.29
C PHE A 33 -3.39 0.54 -4.06
N SER A 34 -4.55 1.19 -4.12
CA SER A 34 -5.74 0.66 -4.79
C SER A 34 -5.51 0.31 -6.25
N ASP A 35 -4.64 1.05 -6.94
CA ASP A 35 -4.28 0.84 -8.35
C ASP A 35 -3.49 -0.45 -8.58
N GLU A 36 -2.78 -0.92 -7.54
CA GLU A 36 -1.97 -2.12 -7.60
C GLU A 36 -2.71 -3.35 -7.02
N PHE A 37 -3.95 -3.21 -6.53
CA PHE A 37 -4.65 -4.31 -5.85
C PHE A 37 -4.95 -5.49 -6.77
N ASP A 38 -5.11 -5.26 -8.08
CA ASP A 38 -5.33 -6.29 -9.09
C ASP A 38 -4.04 -7.04 -9.48
N ARG A 39 -2.88 -6.55 -9.02
CA ARG A 39 -1.58 -7.14 -9.36
C ARG A 39 -1.11 -8.14 -8.32
N GLU A 40 -0.32 -9.09 -8.79
CA GLU A 40 0.33 -10.06 -7.93
C GLU A 40 1.42 -9.38 -7.11
N HIS A 41 1.23 -9.33 -5.79
CA HIS A 41 2.20 -8.74 -4.88
C HIS A 41 2.95 -9.82 -4.13
N THR A 42 4.26 -9.79 -4.24
CA THR A 42 5.13 -10.67 -3.48
C THR A 42 5.63 -9.95 -2.22
N CYS A 43 5.76 -10.68 -1.11
CA CYS A 43 6.33 -10.14 0.10
C CYS A 43 7.83 -9.89 -0.09
N PRO A 44 8.34 -8.68 0.19
CA PRO A 44 9.76 -8.39 0.02
C PRO A 44 10.65 -9.14 1.03
N LYS A 45 10.07 -9.67 2.12
CA LYS A 45 10.82 -10.35 3.18
C LYS A 45 10.88 -11.87 3.00
N CYS A 46 9.75 -12.51 2.71
CA CYS A 46 9.70 -13.98 2.54
C CYS A 46 9.66 -14.44 1.07
N GLY A 47 9.39 -13.54 0.11
CA GLY A 47 9.31 -13.90 -1.29
C GLY A 47 8.03 -14.67 -1.69
N GLU A 48 7.05 -14.79 -0.80
CA GLU A 48 5.77 -15.43 -1.10
C GLU A 48 4.72 -14.43 -1.59
N LYS A 49 3.75 -14.91 -2.38
CA LYS A 49 2.59 -14.11 -2.79
C LYS A 49 1.78 -13.69 -1.56
N ILE A 50 1.54 -12.40 -1.42
CA ILE A 50 0.69 -11.86 -0.38
C ILE A 50 -0.76 -12.00 -0.85
N ASP A 51 -1.53 -12.72 -0.06
CA ASP A 51 -2.95 -12.97 -0.30
C ASP A 51 -3.77 -11.85 0.38
N PHE A 52 -4.21 -10.86 -0.41
CA PHE A 52 -4.96 -9.71 0.11
C PHE A 52 -6.33 -10.06 0.66
N SER A 53 -6.95 -11.12 0.15
CA SER A 53 -8.22 -11.61 0.66
C SER A 53 -8.14 -12.10 2.10
N LYS A 54 -6.93 -12.44 2.57
CA LYS A 54 -6.67 -12.86 3.96
C LYS A 54 -6.13 -11.74 4.84
N CYS A 55 -5.85 -10.56 4.28
CA CYS A 55 -5.42 -9.43 5.06
C CYS A 55 -6.62 -8.73 5.70
N THR A 56 -6.66 -8.74 7.03
CA THR A 56 -7.58 -7.91 7.79
C THR A 56 -7.18 -6.45 7.62
N ILE A 57 -8.00 -5.71 6.87
CA ILE A 57 -7.93 -4.25 6.81
C ILE A 57 -8.42 -3.76 8.19
N GLU A 58 -7.53 -3.18 8.99
CA GLU A 58 -7.95 -2.43 10.18
C GLU A 58 -8.62 -1.15 9.68
N THR A 59 -9.96 -1.18 9.61
CA THR A 59 -10.83 -0.03 9.29
C THR A 59 -10.76 1.06 10.32
#